data_AF-A0A930R2V4-F1
#
_entry.id   AF-A0A930R2V4-F1
#
_cell.length_a   1.000
_cell.length_b   1.000
_cell.length_c   1.000
_cell.angle_alpha   90.00
_cell.angle_beta   90.00
_cell.angle_gamma   90.00
#
_symmetry.space_group_name_H-M   'P 1'
#
loop_
_entity.id
_entity.type
_entity.pdbx_description
1 polymer ?
#
loop_
_entity_poly.entity_id
_entity_poly.type
_entity_poly.pdbx_seq_one_letter_code
_entity_poly.pdbx_strand_id
1 'polypeptide(L)' 'MKKIETITSAENPLIRRLSVLARSPRRTAKENVFLVEGLRLAEMAARSDGQILHAVVTERALAAERA' A
#
# COMPACT_ATOMS: atom_id res chain seq x y z
N MET A 1 -7.37 -5.33 -17.22
CA MET A 1 -6.10 -4.59 -17.01
C MET A 1 -6.26 -3.72 -15.78
N LYS A 2 -5.47 -3.93 -14.71
CA LYS A 2 -5.47 -2.99 -13.57
C LYS A 2 -4.83 -1.69 -14.08
N LYS A 3 -5.55 -0.57 -14.01
CA LYS A 3 -5.00 0.75 -14.33
C LYS A 3 -3.93 1.07 -13.29
N ILE A 4 -2.69 1.21 -13.72
CA ILE A 4 -1.62 1.77 -12.89
C ILE A 4 -1.80 3.28 -12.95
N GLU A 5 -2.05 3.91 -11.81
CA GLU A 5 -2.19 5.36 -11.68
C GLU A 5 -0.95 5.93 -11.01
N THR A 6 -0.33 6.94 -11.63
CA THR A 6 0.79 7.66 -11.05
C THR A 6 0.26 8.76 -10.13
N ILE A 7 0.62 8.70 -8.85
CA ILE A 7 0.26 9.69 -7.84
C ILE A 7 1.49 10.53 -7.51
N THR A 8 1.43 11.84 -7.76
CA THR A 8 2.53 12.78 -7.50
C THR A 8 2.28 13.69 -6.29
N SER A 9 1.06 13.75 -5.78
CA SER A 9 0.66 14.63 -4.69
C SER A 9 0.45 13.87 -3.38
N ALA A 10 1.07 14.36 -2.30
CA ALA A 10 0.82 13.88 -0.94
C ALA A 10 -0.62 14.17 -0.46
N GLU A 11 -1.29 15.16 -1.08
CA GLU A 11 -2.68 15.49 -0.78
C GLU A 11 -3.69 14.53 -1.42
N ASN A 12 -3.22 13.56 -2.22
CA ASN A 12 -4.08 12.53 -2.78
C ASN A 12 -4.84 11.79 -1.65
N PRO A 13 -6.17 11.66 -1.74
CA PRO A 13 -6.98 11.05 -0.67
C PRO A 13 -6.55 9.63 -0.30
N LEU A 14 -6.07 8.83 -1.25
CA LEU A 14 -5.56 7.49 -0.99
C LEU A 14 -4.27 7.55 -0.15
N ILE A 15 -3.34 8.43 -0.51
CA ILE A 15 -2.08 8.62 0.24
C ILE A 15 -2.35 9.13 1.66
N ARG A 16 -3.26 10.09 1.82
CA ARG A 16 -3.68 10.57 3.15
C ARG A 16 -4.34 9.47 3.97
N ARG A 17 -5.21 8.66 3.36
CA ARG A 17 -5.86 7.52 4.03
C ARG A 17 -4.83 6.48 4.50
N LEU A 18 -3.91 6.06 3.62
CA LEU A 18 -2.85 5.11 3.98
C LEU A 18 -1.97 5.65 5.11
N SER A 19 -1.63 6.94 5.08
CA SER A 19 -0.87 7.61 6.13
C SER A 19 -1.59 7.58 7.49
N VAL A 20 -2.92 7.74 7.50
CA VAL A 20 -3.74 7.64 8.72
C VAL A 20 -3.80 6.21 9.23
N LEU A 21 -4.00 5.23 8.34
CA LEU A 21 -4.05 3.82 8.71
C LEU A 21 -2.72 3.32 9.28
N ALA A 22 -1.60 3.72 8.68
CA ALA A 22 -0.25 3.37 9.17
C ALA A 22 0.00 3.85 10.61
N ARG A 23 -0.61 4.98 11.01
CA ARG A 23 -0.41 5.60 12.32
C ARG A 23 -1.48 5.24 13.35
N SER A 24 -2.55 4.55 12.96
CA SER A 24 -3.71 4.33 13.82
C SER A 24 -4.22 2.88 13.78
N PRO A 25 -3.76 2.02 14.71
CA PRO A 25 -4.27 0.67 14.87
C PRO A 25 -5.78 0.61 15.12
N ARG A 26 -6.35 1.64 15.74
CA ARG A 26 -7.80 1.76 15.95
C ARG A 26 -8.55 1.93 14.62
N ARG A 27 -8.00 2.68 13.66
CA ARG A 27 -8.61 2.88 12.34
C ARG A 27 -8.50 1.63 11.49
N THR A 28 -7.35 0.96 11.49
CA THR A 28 -7.16 -0.30 10.76
C THR A 28 -8.12 -1.38 11.26
N ALA A 29 -8.29 -1.53 12.57
CA ALA A 29 -9.27 -2.44 13.15
C ALA A 29 -10.71 -2.07 12.77
N LYS A 30 -11.07 -0.78 12.84
CA LYS A 30 -12.41 -0.30 12.45
C LYS A 30 -12.72 -0.58 10.97
N GLU A 31 -11.73 -0.43 10.11
CA GLU A 31 -11.87 -0.66 8.67
C GLU A 31 -11.63 -2.13 8.28
N ASN A 32 -11.28 -2.99 9.25
CA ASN A 32 -10.92 -4.39 9.05
C ASN A 32 -9.85 -4.59 7.94
N VAL A 33 -8.80 -3.76 7.99
CA VAL A 33 -7.68 -3.79 7.06
C VAL A 33 -6.36 -3.87 7.82
N PHE A 34 -5.32 -4.35 7.15
CA PHE A 34 -3.95 -4.28 7.64
C PHE A 34 -3.05 -3.67 6.56
N LEU A 35 -1.94 -3.05 7.00
CA LEU A 35 -0.92 -2.54 6.10
C LEU A 35 0.25 -3.51 6.07
N VAL A 36 0.82 -3.66 4.88
CA VAL A 36 2.00 -4.48 4.65
C VAL A 36 3.05 -3.61 3.97
N GLU A 37 4.21 -3.49 4.60
CA GLU A 37 5.33 -2.71 4.08
C GLU A 37 6.51 -3.64 3.77
N GLY A 38 7.20 -3.35 2.66
CA GLY A 38 8.32 -4.16 2.17
C GLY A 38 7.92 -5.21 1.14
N LEU A 39 8.77 -5.40 0.13
CA LEU A 39 8.50 -6.25 -1.03
C LEU A 39 8.16 -7.69 -0.62
N ARG A 40 8.95 -8.29 0.29
CA ARG A 40 8.77 -9.69 0.68
C ARG A 40 7.42 -9.94 1.36
N LEU A 41 7.00 -9.04 2.26
CA LEU A 41 5.72 -9.19 2.93
C LEU A 41 4.57 -8.91 1.97
N ALA A 42 4.72 -7.95 1.04
CA ALA A 42 3.72 -7.68 0.01
C ALA A 42 3.52 -8.88 -0.93
N GLU A 43 4.59 -9.58 -1.31
CA GLU A 43 4.51 -10.83 -2.08
C GLU A 43 3.77 -11.92 -1.30
N MET A 44 4.03 -12.05 0.01
CA MET A 44 3.31 -13.02 0.86
C MET A 44 1.82 -12.68 0.95
N ALA A 45 1.47 -11.41 1.11
CA ALA A 45 0.09 -10.94 1.10
C ALA A 45 -0.58 -11.23 -0.25
N ALA A 46 0.12 -11.04 -1.38
CA ALA A 46 -0.38 -11.36 -2.71
C ALA A 46 -0.57 -12.86 -2.97
N ARG A 47 0.14 -13.72 -2.23
CA ARG A 47 -0.03 -15.18 -2.26
C ARG A 47 -1.05 -15.69 -1.24
N SER A 48 -1.50 -14.83 -0.33
CA SER A 48 -2.55 -15.17 0.63
C SER A 48 -3.93 -15.10 -0.03
N ASP A 49 -4.94 -15.67 0.63
CA ASP A 49 -6.35 -15.52 0.23
C ASP A 49 -6.93 -14.13 0.56
N GLY A 50 -6.09 -13.21 1.04
CA GLY A 50 -6.48 -11.83 1.34
C GLY A 50 -6.76 -11.00 0.09
N GLN A 51 -7.82 -10.19 0.13
CA GLN A 51 -8.11 -9.25 -0.94
C GLN A 51 -7.16 -8.03 -0.87
N ILE A 52 -6.35 -7.85 -1.91
CA ILE A 52 -5.55 -6.62 -2.06
C ILE A 52 -6.46 -5.49 -2.53
N LEU A 53 -6.69 -4.51 -1.65
CA LEU A 53 -7.44 -3.29 -1.96
C LEU A 53 -6.59 -2.31 -2.77
N HIS A 54 -5.37 -2.04 -2.30
CA HIS A 54 -4.43 -1.11 -2.92
C HIS A 54 -3.01 -1.63 -2.80
N ALA A 55 -2.19 -1.44 -3.83
CA ALA A 55 -0.76 -1.65 -3.80
C ALA A 55 -0.09 -0.36 -4.28
N VAL A 56 0.82 0.18 -3.47
CA VAL A 56 1.54 1.41 -3.77
C VAL A 56 3.01 1.08 -3.88
N VAL A 57 3.64 1.56 -4.95
CA VAL A 57 5.07 1.38 -5.19
C VAL A 57 5.65 2.75 -5.52
N THR A 58 6.90 2.97 -5.15
CA THR A 58 7.64 4.12 -5.66
C THR A 58 8.24 3.77 -7.02
N GLU A 59 8.44 4.76 -7.88
CA GLU A 59 9.10 4.55 -9.19
C GLU A 59 10.49 3.91 -9.01
N ARG A 60 11.24 4.32 -7.98
CA ARG A 60 12.53 3.72 -7.61
C ARG A 60 12.43 2.24 -7.25
N ALA A 61 11.41 1.86 -6.48
CA ALA A 61 11.18 0.46 -6.12
C ALA A 61 10.80 -0.39 -7.34
N LEU A 62 10.07 0.20 -8.31
CA LEU A 62 9.74 -0.45 -9.58
C LEU A 62 10.99 -0.67 -10.45
N ALA A 63 11.92 0.29 -10.45
CA ALA A 63 13.19 0.20 -11.15
C ALA A 63 14.18 -0.82 -10.55
N ALA A 64 13.80 -1.49 -9.45
CA ALA A 64 14.66 -2.39 -8.68
C ALA A 64 15.98 -1.74 -8.20
N GLU A 65 16.00 -0.40 -8.11
CA GLU A 65 17.07 0.35 -7.45
C GLU A 65 16.98 0.06 -5.94
N ARG A 66 17.62 -1.03 -5.53
CA ARG A 66 17.90 -1.28 -4.11
C ARG A 66 18.84 -0.16 -3.66
N ALA A 67 18.34 0.73 -2.81
CA ALA A 67 19.20 1.56 -1.97
C ALA A 67 19.94 0.66 -0.96
#